data_AF-A0A3M9ZND8-F1
#
_entry.id   AF-A0A3M9ZND8-F1
#
_cell.length_a   1.000
_cell.length_b   1.000
_cell.length_c   1.000
_cell.angle_alpha   90.00
_cell.angle_beta   90.00
_cell.angle_gamma   90.00
#
_symmetry.space_group_name_H-M   'P 1'
#
loop_
_entity.id
_entity.type
_entity.pdbx_description
1 polymer ?
#
loop_
_entity_poly.entity_id
_entity_poly.type
_entity_poly.pdbx_seq_one_letter_code
_entity_poly.pdbx_strand_id
1 'polypeptide(L)'
;MIADSRLEREALAREWNARLAASAPLWRDGVEGSSPPSVFVGSHGYPRLGAGPLVPAAHGDTGLLGAPERWGGMSLAEIVSMRLRLVRGVRAVRAGDTGGRYVESLQEVAMASRPADAELRFGRPAAARGVPDGHSAPFGPVGEIESATFSGAPALRALERARDDTDLGAAEAVMSLYRSGVE
;
A
#
# COMPACT_ATOMS: atom_id res chain seq x y z
N MET A 1 -24.46 -24.15 -12.39
CA MET A 1 -24.63 -22.74 -12.00
C MET A 1 -23.23 -22.11 -11.79
N ILE A 2 -22.39 -22.11 -12.83
CA ILE A 2 -20.97 -21.65 -12.77
C ILE A 2 -20.64 -20.64 -13.89
N ALA A 3 -21.43 -20.61 -14.97
CA ALA A 3 -21.23 -19.71 -16.09
C ALA A 3 -21.49 -18.21 -15.75
N ASP A 4 -22.35 -17.96 -14.76
CA ASP A 4 -22.76 -16.60 -14.33
C ASP A 4 -21.61 -15.83 -13.67
N SER A 5 -20.91 -16.49 -12.74
CA SER A 5 -19.80 -15.93 -11.96
C SER A 5 -18.64 -15.39 -12.80
N ARG A 6 -18.38 -15.97 -13.98
CA ARG A 6 -17.27 -15.51 -14.84
C ARG A 6 -17.66 -14.23 -15.58
N LEU A 7 -18.87 -14.19 -16.13
CA LEU A 7 -19.38 -13.02 -16.85
C LEU A 7 -19.55 -11.82 -15.91
N GLU A 8 -20.03 -12.05 -14.69
CA GLU A 8 -20.11 -11.04 -13.63
C GLU A 8 -18.72 -10.49 -13.28
N ARG A 9 -17.72 -11.36 -13.09
CA ARG A 9 -16.33 -10.96 -12.82
C ARG A 9 -15.72 -10.17 -13.96
N GLU A 10 -15.95 -10.59 -15.20
CA GLU A 10 -15.45 -9.89 -16.39
C GLU A 10 -16.13 -8.53 -16.58
N ALA A 11 -17.44 -8.41 -16.33
CA ALA A 11 -18.17 -7.15 -16.39
C ALA A 11 -17.68 -6.17 -15.33
N LEU A 12 -17.53 -6.66 -14.10
CA LEU A 12 -17.02 -5.90 -12.97
C LEU A 12 -15.59 -5.41 -13.21
N ALA A 13 -14.71 -6.28 -13.74
CA ALA A 13 -13.36 -5.90 -14.14
C ALA A 13 -13.34 -4.83 -15.24
N ARG A 14 -14.24 -4.90 -16.23
CA ARG A 14 -14.35 -3.88 -17.29
C ARG A 14 -14.76 -2.53 -16.74
N GLU A 15 -15.80 -2.49 -15.91
CA GLU A 15 -16.26 -1.27 -15.25
C GLU A 15 -15.15 -0.63 -14.42
N TRP A 16 -14.43 -1.45 -13.65
CA TRP A 16 -13.31 -0.98 -12.83
C TRP A 16 -12.14 -0.44 -13.66
N ASN A 17 -11.76 -1.13 -14.73
CA ASN A 17 -10.73 -0.64 -15.64
C ASN A 17 -11.12 0.69 -16.29
N ALA A 18 -12.39 0.85 -16.66
CA ALA A 18 -12.90 2.13 -17.18
C ALA A 18 -12.80 3.24 -16.13
N ARG A 19 -13.14 2.94 -14.87
CA ARG A 19 -13.02 3.89 -13.75
C ARG A 19 -11.57 4.27 -13.45
N LEU A 20 -10.65 3.31 -13.51
CA LEU A 20 -9.20 3.57 -13.36
C LEU A 20 -8.69 4.44 -14.50
N ALA A 21 -9.08 4.15 -15.74
CA ALA A 21 -8.67 4.96 -16.90
C ALA A 21 -9.18 6.41 -16.78
N ALA A 22 -10.41 6.60 -16.30
CA ALA A 22 -10.98 7.93 -16.09
C ALA A 22 -10.26 8.72 -14.99
N SER A 23 -9.72 8.05 -13.97
CA SER A 23 -8.97 8.70 -12.88
C SER A 23 -7.47 8.88 -13.17
N ALA A 24 -6.97 8.40 -14.32
CA ALA A 24 -5.56 8.47 -14.71
C ALA A 24 -4.89 9.84 -14.55
N PRO A 25 -5.54 10.97 -14.87
CA PRO A 25 -4.94 12.29 -14.67
C PRO A 25 -4.49 12.58 -13.23
N LEU A 26 -5.08 11.91 -12.23
CA LEU A 26 -4.78 12.13 -10.81
C LEU A 26 -3.48 11.45 -10.35
N TRP A 27 -2.95 10.52 -11.13
CA TRP A 27 -1.82 9.68 -10.73
C TRP A 27 -0.81 9.42 -11.84
N ARG A 28 -1.00 10.00 -13.03
CA ARG A 28 -0.21 9.71 -14.23
C ARG A 28 1.28 9.94 -14.00
N ASP A 29 1.66 11.17 -13.64
CA ASP A 29 3.08 11.56 -13.52
C ASP A 29 3.56 11.61 -12.04
N GLY A 30 2.62 11.45 -11.12
CA GLY A 30 2.84 11.51 -9.68
C GLY A 30 1.50 11.50 -8.95
N VAL A 31 1.53 11.33 -7.63
CA VAL A 31 0.35 11.34 -6.78
C VAL A 31 0.68 12.00 -5.45
N GLU A 32 -0.27 12.76 -4.92
CA GLU A 32 -0.21 13.37 -3.60
C GLU A 32 -1.44 12.98 -2.79
N GLY A 33 -1.24 12.69 -1.51
CA GLY A 33 -2.32 12.41 -0.57
C GLY A 33 -1.83 11.84 0.74
N SER A 34 -2.78 11.48 1.60
CA SER A 34 -2.46 10.87 2.90
C SER A 34 -2.33 9.36 2.74
N SER A 35 -1.11 8.83 2.79
CA SER A 35 -0.79 7.41 2.79
C SER A 35 -1.25 6.76 4.10
N PRO A 36 -2.12 5.74 4.11
CA PRO A 36 -2.36 4.96 5.31
C PRO A 36 -1.06 4.34 5.88
N PRO A 37 -1.03 3.96 7.17
CA PRO A 37 0.06 3.22 7.80
C PRO A 37 0.26 1.80 7.21
N SER A 38 0.68 1.74 5.96
CA SER A 38 0.81 0.49 5.20
C SER A 38 1.79 0.69 4.04
N VAL A 39 2.51 -0.38 3.72
CA VAL A 39 3.46 -0.41 2.60
C VAL A 39 3.23 -1.66 1.75
N PHE A 40 3.59 -1.58 0.49
CA PHE A 40 3.63 -2.73 -0.40
C PHE A 40 5.05 -3.32 -0.44
N VAL A 41 5.12 -4.65 -0.35
CA VAL A 41 6.34 -5.43 -0.57
C VAL A 41 6.00 -6.56 -1.54
N GLY A 42 6.64 -6.58 -2.70
CA GLY A 42 6.46 -7.60 -3.73
C GLY A 42 7.35 -8.83 -3.52
N SER A 43 7.04 -9.92 -4.23
CA SER A 43 7.85 -11.16 -4.25
C SER A 43 8.58 -11.38 -5.57
N HIS A 44 8.13 -10.74 -6.65
CA HIS A 44 8.72 -10.89 -7.97
C HIS A 44 10.15 -10.31 -8.01
N GLY A 45 11.10 -11.10 -8.53
CA GLY A 45 12.49 -10.68 -8.70
C GLY A 45 13.43 -10.96 -7.51
N TYR A 46 12.97 -11.69 -6.48
CA TYR A 46 13.77 -12.01 -5.30
C TYR A 46 15.21 -12.45 -5.66
N PRO A 47 16.26 -11.88 -5.02
CA PRO A 47 16.22 -11.04 -3.83
C PRO A 47 16.00 -9.53 -4.08
N ARG A 48 15.85 -9.08 -5.33
CA ARG A 48 15.55 -7.68 -5.68
C ARG A 48 14.07 -7.53 -6.01
N LEU A 49 13.32 -6.96 -5.07
CA LEU A 49 11.87 -6.88 -5.11
C LEU A 49 11.40 -5.43 -5.14
N GLY A 50 10.19 -5.21 -5.64
CA GLY A 50 9.55 -3.90 -5.57
C GLY A 50 8.98 -3.63 -4.19
N ALA A 51 9.30 -2.48 -3.59
CA ALA A 51 8.68 -2.01 -2.36
C ALA A 51 8.34 -0.51 -2.45
N GLY A 52 7.31 -0.09 -1.73
CA GLY A 52 6.94 1.32 -1.65
C GLY A 52 5.61 1.59 -0.95
N PRO A 53 5.21 2.86 -0.85
CA PRO A 53 4.02 3.28 -0.14
C PRO A 53 2.75 3.02 -0.96
N LEU A 54 1.60 3.18 -0.31
CA LEU A 54 0.29 3.12 -0.91
C LEU A 54 -0.38 4.49 -0.76
N VAL A 55 -0.43 5.29 -1.83
CA VAL A 55 -0.86 6.70 -1.74
C VAL A 55 -2.16 6.91 -2.51
N PRO A 56 -3.25 7.35 -1.87
CA PRO A 56 -4.44 7.77 -2.59
C PRO A 56 -4.28 9.20 -3.12
N ALA A 57 -4.99 9.55 -4.20
CA ALA A 57 -5.13 10.94 -4.66
C ALA A 57 -6.15 11.71 -3.80
N ALA A 58 -5.97 11.68 -2.48
CA ALA A 58 -6.85 12.29 -1.48
C ALA A 58 -6.12 12.49 -0.14
N HIS A 59 -6.44 13.56 0.57
CA HIS A 59 -5.93 13.83 1.92
C HIS A 59 -6.97 13.55 3.00
N GLY A 60 -6.51 13.37 4.24
CA GLY A 60 -7.35 13.20 5.43
C GLY A 60 -7.20 11.83 6.07
N ASP A 61 -8.26 11.36 6.74
CA ASP A 61 -8.26 10.02 7.35
C ASP A 61 -8.45 8.93 6.30
N THR A 62 -7.33 8.46 5.78
CA THR A 62 -7.24 7.34 4.84
C THR A 62 -6.88 6.03 5.52
N GLY A 63 -6.80 5.99 6.87
CA GLY A 63 -6.33 4.83 7.62
C GLY A 63 -7.13 3.56 7.29
N LEU A 64 -8.45 3.71 7.08
CA LEU A 64 -9.34 2.61 6.69
C LEU A 64 -8.92 1.93 5.38
N LEU A 65 -8.27 2.63 4.44
CA LEU A 65 -7.85 2.06 3.16
C LEU A 65 -6.72 1.01 3.32
N GLY A 66 -5.95 1.10 4.41
CA GLY A 66 -4.81 0.23 4.71
C GLY A 66 -5.01 -0.72 5.89
N ALA A 67 -6.22 -0.76 6.47
CA ALA A 67 -6.55 -1.44 7.72
C ALA A 67 -7.51 -2.64 7.50
N PRO A 68 -7.04 -3.76 6.92
CA PRO A 68 -7.88 -4.92 6.59
C PRO A 68 -8.66 -5.51 7.77
N GLU A 69 -8.11 -5.45 8.98
CA GLU A 69 -8.73 -5.84 10.25
C GLU A 69 -10.02 -5.06 10.55
N ARG A 70 -10.18 -3.85 9.97
CA ARG A 70 -11.38 -3.00 10.12
C ARG A 70 -12.40 -3.19 8.99
N TRP A 71 -12.18 -4.07 8.03
CA TRP A 71 -13.10 -4.27 6.89
C TRP A 71 -14.24 -5.25 7.18
N GLY A 72 -14.33 -5.77 8.40
CA GLY A 72 -15.43 -6.65 8.81
C GLY A 72 -16.80 -6.01 8.58
N GLY A 73 -17.69 -6.71 7.88
CA GLY A 73 -19.04 -6.23 7.55
C GLY A 73 -19.15 -5.38 6.29
N MET A 74 -18.04 -5.02 5.63
CA MET A 74 -18.05 -4.35 4.34
C MET A 74 -18.34 -5.32 3.19
N SER A 75 -18.96 -4.81 2.14
CA SER A 75 -19.15 -5.55 0.89
C SER A 75 -17.84 -5.71 0.13
N LEU A 76 -17.76 -6.75 -0.71
CA LEU A 76 -16.62 -6.95 -1.61
C LEU A 76 -16.39 -5.72 -2.50
N ALA A 77 -17.46 -5.10 -3.01
CA ALA A 77 -17.37 -3.91 -3.85
C ALA A 77 -16.70 -2.72 -3.13
N GLU A 78 -17.00 -2.51 -1.85
CA GLU A 78 -16.37 -1.46 -1.04
C GLU A 78 -14.88 -1.76 -0.82
N ILE A 79 -14.53 -2.99 -0.45
CA ILE A 79 -13.13 -3.39 -0.24
C ILE A 79 -12.33 -3.20 -1.53
N VAL A 80 -12.84 -3.71 -2.66
CA VAL A 80 -12.17 -3.53 -3.95
C VAL A 80 -12.05 -2.05 -4.28
N SER A 81 -13.11 -1.26 -4.10
CA SER A 81 -13.04 0.18 -4.35
C SER A 81 -11.98 0.88 -3.50
N MET A 82 -11.80 0.48 -2.23
CA MET A 82 -10.73 1.03 -1.37
C MET A 82 -9.34 0.66 -1.91
N ARG A 83 -9.13 -0.61 -2.26
CA ARG A 83 -7.85 -1.09 -2.78
C ARG A 83 -7.45 -0.44 -4.10
N LEU A 84 -8.42 -0.16 -4.96
CA LEU A 84 -8.19 0.47 -6.26
C LEU A 84 -7.87 1.98 -6.16
N ARG A 85 -8.22 2.64 -5.05
CA ARG A 85 -7.90 4.06 -4.81
C ARG A 85 -6.44 4.28 -4.41
N LEU A 86 -5.75 3.24 -3.96
CA LEU A 86 -4.36 3.30 -3.54
C LEU A 86 -3.44 3.14 -4.75
N VAL A 87 -2.73 4.20 -5.09
CA VAL A 87 -1.64 4.16 -6.06
C VAL A 87 -0.42 3.52 -5.38
N ARG A 88 0.07 2.44 -5.96
CA ARG A 88 1.25 1.73 -5.49
C ARG A 88 2.49 2.37 -6.10
N GLY A 89 3.24 3.08 -5.28
CA GLY A 89 4.60 3.48 -5.64
C GLY A 89 5.53 2.27 -5.50
N VAL A 90 6.39 2.04 -6.50
CA VAL A 90 7.34 0.91 -6.48
C VAL A 90 8.75 1.41 -6.78
N ARG A 91 9.69 0.98 -5.94
CA ARG A 91 11.13 1.08 -6.18
C ARG A 91 11.78 -0.28 -5.89
N ALA A 92 12.76 -0.66 -6.69
CA ALA A 92 13.50 -1.90 -6.46
C ALA A 92 14.37 -1.76 -5.19
N VAL A 93 14.21 -2.69 -4.26
CA VAL A 93 14.99 -2.82 -3.03
C VAL A 93 15.49 -4.26 -2.89
N ARG A 94 16.59 -4.48 -2.16
CA ARG A 94 17.08 -5.82 -1.87
C ARG A 94 16.51 -6.27 -0.52
N ALA A 95 15.94 -7.47 -0.44
CA ALA A 95 15.20 -7.94 0.75
C ALA A 95 15.99 -7.89 2.08
N GLY A 96 17.32 -8.04 2.01
CA GLY A 96 18.21 -7.98 3.20
C GLY A 96 18.83 -6.61 3.44
N ASP A 97 18.51 -5.61 2.64
CA ASP A 97 18.99 -4.24 2.82
C ASP A 97 17.91 -3.41 3.51
N THR A 98 18.00 -3.35 4.84
CA THR A 98 17.02 -2.68 5.70
C THR A 98 17.37 -1.22 5.98
N GLY A 99 18.49 -0.74 5.45
CA GLY A 99 19.00 0.60 5.68
C GLY A 99 18.77 1.55 4.52
N GLY A 100 19.14 2.81 4.75
CA GLY A 100 19.11 3.85 3.74
C GLY A 100 17.78 4.58 3.70
N ARG A 101 17.89 5.86 3.34
CA ARG A 101 16.80 6.85 3.47
C ARG A 101 15.45 6.37 2.95
N TYR A 102 15.41 5.70 1.80
CA TYR A 102 14.14 5.24 1.23
C TYR A 102 13.48 4.14 2.07
N VAL A 103 14.23 3.11 2.47
CA VAL A 103 13.69 2.00 3.27
C VAL A 103 13.32 2.50 4.67
N GLU A 104 14.14 3.35 5.26
CA GLU A 104 13.87 3.99 6.55
C GLU A 104 12.58 4.82 6.51
N SER A 105 12.38 5.66 5.48
CA SER A 105 11.12 6.40 5.33
C SER A 105 9.90 5.49 5.12
N LEU A 106 10.04 4.35 4.43
CA LEU A 106 8.96 3.38 4.33
C LEU A 106 8.63 2.72 5.68
N GLN A 107 9.66 2.43 6.48
CA GLN A 107 9.46 1.90 7.84
C GLN A 107 8.75 2.93 8.72
N GLU A 108 9.11 4.21 8.63
CA GLU A 108 8.40 5.30 9.34
C GLU A 108 6.92 5.36 8.95
N VAL A 109 6.61 5.30 7.64
CA VAL A 109 5.22 5.26 7.15
C VAL A 109 4.48 4.02 7.64
N ALA A 110 5.14 2.86 7.65
CA ALA A 110 4.52 1.61 8.12
C ALA A 110 4.23 1.61 9.63
N MET A 111 5.07 2.28 10.42
CA MET A 111 4.92 2.36 11.89
C MET A 111 4.08 3.57 12.34
N ALA A 112 3.60 4.38 11.40
CA ALA A 112 2.84 5.59 11.65
C ALA A 112 1.56 5.32 12.45
N SER A 113 1.26 6.17 13.44
CA SER A 113 0.01 6.08 14.20
C SER A 113 -1.22 6.63 13.45
N ARG A 114 -1.00 7.31 12.32
CA ARG A 114 -2.01 7.97 11.49
C ARG A 114 -1.52 8.13 10.05
N PRO A 115 -2.40 8.34 9.07
CA PRO A 115 -1.97 8.57 7.69
C PRO A 115 -0.91 9.65 7.56
N ALA A 116 0.12 9.37 6.75
CA ALA A 116 1.23 10.26 6.44
C ALA A 116 0.97 11.03 5.16
N ASP A 117 1.20 12.34 5.15
CA ASP A 117 1.15 13.10 3.91
C ASP A 117 2.32 12.68 3.02
N ALA A 118 2.01 12.27 1.80
CA ALA A 118 2.95 11.69 0.86
C ALA A 118 2.82 12.35 -0.51
N GLU A 119 3.97 12.68 -1.11
CA GLU A 119 4.07 13.11 -2.50
C GLU A 119 5.01 12.15 -3.24
N LEU A 120 4.53 11.57 -4.33
CA LEU A 120 5.30 10.70 -5.21
C LEU A 120 5.44 11.34 -6.59
N ARG A 121 6.64 11.26 -7.17
CA ARG A 121 6.90 11.52 -8.58
C ARG A 121 7.30 10.23 -9.28
N PHE A 122 6.77 10.01 -10.47
CA PHE A 122 7.05 8.82 -11.25
C PHE A 122 7.98 9.13 -12.41
N GLY A 123 9.00 8.30 -12.62
CA GLY A 123 9.93 8.48 -13.74
C GLY A 123 9.31 8.16 -15.10
N ARG A 124 8.15 7.49 -15.10
CA ARG A 124 7.31 7.20 -16.25
C ARG A 124 5.85 7.26 -15.84
N PRO A 125 4.92 7.51 -16.78
CA PRO A 125 3.51 7.45 -16.49
C PRO A 125 3.14 6.14 -15.79
N ALA A 126 2.50 6.26 -14.62
CA ALA A 126 2.00 5.10 -13.90
C ALA A 126 1.05 4.30 -14.80
N ALA A 127 1.01 2.99 -14.57
CA ALA A 127 0.16 2.09 -15.32
C ALA A 127 -1.10 1.78 -14.52
N ALA A 128 -2.26 1.92 -15.16
CA ALA A 128 -3.48 1.28 -14.66
C ALA A 128 -3.27 -0.24 -14.73
N ARG A 129 -2.93 -0.84 -13.59
CA ARG A 129 -2.90 -2.29 -13.39
C ARG A 129 -3.85 -2.58 -12.25
N GLY A 130 -5.00 -3.18 -12.56
CA GLY A 130 -6.04 -3.37 -11.55
C GLY A 130 -7.10 -4.35 -12.02
N VAL A 131 -6.71 -5.61 -12.24
CA VAL A 131 -7.69 -6.69 -12.31
C VAL A 131 -7.18 -7.89 -11.52
N PRO A 132 -8.01 -8.45 -10.63
CA PRO A 132 -7.79 -9.78 -10.07
C PRO A 132 -7.75 -10.79 -11.23
N ASP A 133 -6.63 -11.48 -11.39
CA ASP A 133 -6.53 -12.73 -12.17
C ASP A 133 -7.36 -13.87 -11.56
N GLY A 134 -8.14 -13.59 -10.50
CA GLY A 134 -8.90 -14.54 -9.70
C GLY A 134 -8.10 -15.12 -8.53
N HIS A 135 -6.80 -14.84 -8.45
CA HIS A 135 -5.89 -15.38 -7.44
C HIS A 135 -5.28 -14.28 -6.55
N SER A 136 -5.07 -13.10 -7.13
CA SER A 136 -4.48 -11.94 -6.45
C SER A 136 -5.54 -10.95 -6.00
N ALA A 137 -5.34 -10.36 -4.82
CA ALA A 137 -6.16 -9.25 -4.35
C ALA A 137 -6.05 -8.07 -5.35
N PRO A 138 -7.16 -7.36 -5.64
CA PRO A 138 -7.10 -6.18 -6.49
C PRO A 138 -6.19 -5.11 -5.86
N PHE A 139 -5.53 -4.37 -6.73
CA PHE A 139 -4.68 -3.26 -6.36
C PHE A 139 -4.86 -2.12 -7.37
N GLY A 140 -4.63 -0.89 -6.90
CA GLY A 140 -4.72 0.29 -7.73
C GLY A 140 -3.53 0.48 -8.68
N PRO A 141 -3.47 1.63 -9.37
CA PRO A 141 -2.43 1.96 -10.33
C PRO A 141 -1.01 1.78 -9.76
N VAL A 142 -0.05 1.47 -10.62
CA VAL A 142 1.34 1.23 -10.21
C VAL A 142 2.27 2.21 -10.92
N GLY A 143 3.06 2.95 -10.15
CA GLY A 143 4.05 3.90 -10.65
C GLY A 143 5.46 3.60 -10.15
N GLU A 144 6.46 3.70 -11.02
CA GLU A 144 7.88 3.56 -10.64
C GLU A 144 8.39 4.87 -10.04
N ILE A 145 8.81 4.85 -8.77
CA ILE A 145 9.14 6.04 -7.99
C ILE A 145 10.49 6.63 -8.42
N GLU A 146 10.46 7.85 -8.93
CA GLU A 146 11.64 8.70 -9.10
C GLU A 146 11.97 9.43 -7.78
N SER A 147 10.97 10.02 -7.13
CA SER A 147 11.12 10.63 -5.80
C SER A 147 9.88 10.41 -4.94
N ALA A 148 10.10 10.35 -3.63
CA ALA A 148 9.04 10.20 -2.63
C ALA A 148 9.38 11.06 -1.40
N THR A 149 8.41 11.82 -0.94
CA THR A 149 8.50 12.64 0.28
C THR A 149 7.36 12.24 1.19
N PHE A 150 7.64 12.10 2.48
CA PHE A 150 6.66 11.75 3.50
C PHE A 150 6.76 12.76 4.66
N SER A 151 5.62 13.09 5.25
CA SER A 151 5.56 13.96 6.42
C SER A 151 4.31 13.71 7.25
N GLY A 152 4.26 14.32 8.43
CA GLY A 152 3.01 14.42 9.18
C GLY A 152 2.50 13.12 9.81
N ALA A 153 3.36 12.12 10.05
CA ALA A 153 2.95 10.89 10.72
C ALA A 153 4.03 10.37 11.68
N PRO A 154 3.91 10.64 12.99
CA PRO A 154 4.83 10.08 13.97
C PRO A 154 4.62 8.56 14.07
N ALA A 155 5.70 7.82 14.19
CA ALA A 155 5.62 6.39 14.46
C ALA A 155 5.21 6.13 15.91
N LEU A 156 4.57 4.97 16.14
CA LEU A 156 4.27 4.52 17.49
C LEU A 156 5.59 4.17 18.20
N ARG A 157 5.84 4.80 19.35
CA ARG A 157 7.07 4.57 20.14
C ARG A 157 7.33 3.10 20.46
N ALA A 158 6.28 2.29 20.62
CA ALA A 158 6.43 0.85 20.85
C ALA A 158 7.02 0.14 19.61
N LEU A 159 6.55 0.50 18.41
CA LEU A 159 7.07 -0.01 17.14
C LEU A 159 8.50 0.47 16.87
N GLU A 160 8.78 1.75 17.10
CA GLU A 160 10.15 2.31 16.96
C GLU A 160 11.13 1.55 17.85
N ARG A 161 10.81 1.36 19.14
CA ARG A 161 11.66 0.60 20.06
C ARG A 161 11.87 -0.84 19.61
N ALA A 162 10.81 -1.51 19.17
CA ALA A 162 10.90 -2.88 18.70
C ALA A 162 11.72 -3.02 17.40
N ARG A 163 11.68 -2.00 16.53
CA ARG A 163 12.51 -1.93 15.32
C ARG A 163 13.98 -1.71 15.65
N ASP A 164 14.26 -0.78 16.56
CA ASP A 164 15.63 -0.33 16.86
C ASP A 164 16.37 -1.28 17.82
N ASP A 165 15.66 -2.21 18.46
CA ASP A 165 16.24 -3.27 19.28
C ASP A 165 16.85 -4.38 18.40
N THR A 166 18.18 -4.45 18.36
CA THR A 166 18.91 -5.41 17.55
C THR A 166 18.98 -6.81 18.13
N ASP A 167 18.66 -6.97 19.41
CA ASP A 167 18.71 -8.25 20.12
C ASP A 167 17.33 -8.92 20.21
N LEU A 168 16.26 -8.14 20.04
CA LEU A 168 14.88 -8.63 20.03
C LEU A 168 14.54 -9.34 18.72
N GLY A 169 14.31 -10.65 18.79
CA GLY A 169 13.89 -11.44 17.63
C GLY A 169 12.51 -11.00 17.11
N ALA A 170 12.35 -10.94 15.77
CA ALA A 170 11.11 -10.47 15.14
C ALA A 170 9.83 -11.20 15.62
N ALA A 171 9.91 -12.51 15.86
CA ALA A 171 8.78 -13.29 16.38
C ALA A 171 8.37 -12.84 17.79
N GLU A 172 9.34 -12.54 18.65
CA GLU A 172 9.08 -12.04 20.00
C GLU A 172 8.57 -10.61 19.98
N ALA A 173 9.17 -9.75 19.13
CA ALA A 173 8.72 -8.38 18.92
C ALA A 173 7.23 -8.32 18.54
N VAL A 174 6.82 -9.07 17.52
CA VAL A 174 5.43 -9.13 17.06
C VAL A 174 4.49 -9.59 18.18
N MET A 175 4.85 -10.65 18.91
CA MET A 175 4.02 -11.15 20.01
C MET A 175 3.93 -10.17 21.19
N SER A 176 5.02 -9.48 21.50
CA SER A 176 5.07 -8.46 22.55
C SER A 176 4.19 -7.25 22.20
N LEU A 177 4.32 -6.73 20.98
CA LEU A 177 3.53 -5.63 20.44
C LEU A 177 2.03 -5.96 20.44
N TYR A 178 1.67 -7.15 19.94
CA TYR A 178 0.29 -7.62 19.95
C TYR A 178 -0.29 -7.68 21.38
N ARG A 179 0.46 -8.25 22.34
CA ARG A 179 0.03 -8.32 23.76
C ARG A 179 -0.10 -6.94 24.40
N SER A 180 0.64 -5.94 23.90
CA SER A 180 0.54 -4.56 24.36
C SER A 180 -0.62 -3.77 23.74
N GLY A 181 -1.40 -4.39 22.85
CA GLY A 181 -2.53 -3.77 22.17
C GLY A 181 -2.15 -2.93 20.95
N VAL A 182 -0.97 -3.17 20.36
CA VAL A 182 -0.65 -2.65 19.02
C VAL A 182 -1.30 -3.58 18.00
N GLU A 183 -2.15 -2.98 17.16
CA GLU A 183 -2.84 -3.64 16.03
C GLU A 183 -1.96 -3.65 14.78
#